data_AF-A0A135VLQ3-F1
#
_entry.id   AF-A0A135VLQ3-F1
#
_cell.length_a   1.000
_cell.length_b   1.000
_cell.length_c   1.000
_cell.angle_alpha   90.00
_cell.angle_beta   90.00
_cell.angle_gamma   90.00
#
_symmetry.space_group_name_H-M   'P 1'
#
loop_
_entity.id
_entity.type
_entity.pdbx_description
1 polymer ?
#
loop_
_entity_poly.entity_id
_entity_poly.type
_entity_poly.pdbx_seq_one_letter_code
_entity_poly.pdbx_strand_id
1 'polypeptide(L)'
;MVIHPVFVHFHTGILTAAAAVALVNLLLRILFRDNINTPGTKLARLFHQFDVFIYIGSIIGFLGLIAGMVTGFMEPDYPVDALVQMPIMRFKILWSVVCVEIYLYLMIIRAKMGDRVWFKLSTYAPYAILVIFGGIMMMIMGALGGIAVYGTSILQPILDWIGIPWP
;
A
#
# COMPACT_ATOMS: atom_id res chain seq x y z
N MET A 1 8.60 -5.45 -26.27
CA MET A 1 9.43 -5.25 -25.05
C MET A 1 8.46 -5.28 -23.88
N VAL A 2 8.67 -6.12 -22.87
CA VAL A 2 7.68 -6.38 -21.80
C VAL A 2 7.89 -5.37 -20.68
N ILE A 3 7.43 -4.14 -20.90
CA ILE A 3 7.60 -2.97 -20.03
C ILE A 3 6.46 -2.90 -19.01
N HIS A 4 5.24 -3.26 -19.42
CA HIS A 4 4.06 -3.16 -18.57
C HIS A 4 4.16 -4.00 -17.28
N PRO A 5 4.53 -5.30 -17.31
CA PRO A 5 4.70 -6.09 -16.09
C PRO A 5 5.73 -5.50 -15.12
N VAL A 6 6.79 -4.85 -15.62
CA VAL A 6 7.80 -4.19 -14.77
C VAL A 6 7.17 -3.08 -13.96
N PHE A 7 6.38 -2.20 -14.60
CA PHE A 7 5.69 -1.13 -13.88
C PHE A 7 4.61 -1.66 -12.93
N VAL A 8 3.87 -2.70 -13.34
CA VAL A 8 2.85 -3.35 -12.50
C VAL A 8 3.46 -3.93 -11.21
N HIS A 9 4.58 -4.65 -11.31
CA HIS A 9 5.28 -5.17 -10.14
C HIS A 9 5.95 -4.08 -9.31
N PHE A 10 6.53 -3.09 -9.97
CA PHE A 10 7.22 -1.99 -9.30
C PHE A 10 6.26 -1.18 -8.42
N HIS A 11 5.08 -0.80 -8.96
CA HIS A 11 4.12 -0.01 -8.20
C HIS A 11 3.53 -0.81 -7.03
N THR A 12 3.13 -2.08 -7.26
CA THR A 12 2.56 -2.91 -6.20
C THR A 12 3.59 -3.22 -5.12
N GLY A 13 4.83 -3.49 -5.49
CA GLY A 13 5.93 -3.75 -4.57
C GLY A 13 6.24 -2.53 -3.68
N ILE A 14 6.37 -1.34 -4.27
CA ILE A 14 6.66 -0.11 -3.52
C ILE A 14 5.51 0.27 -2.60
N LEU A 15 4.27 0.18 -3.07
CA LEU A 15 3.11 0.47 -2.24
C LEU A 15 2.98 -0.52 -1.09
N THR A 16 3.27 -1.81 -1.33
CA THR A 16 3.29 -2.83 -0.27
C THR A 16 4.37 -2.54 0.76
N ALA A 17 5.57 -2.11 0.33
CA ALA A 17 6.64 -1.70 1.24
C ALA A 17 6.26 -0.45 2.06
N ALA A 18 5.69 0.57 1.41
CA ALA A 18 5.18 1.77 2.09
C ALA A 18 4.08 1.42 3.10
N ALA A 19 3.19 0.50 2.75
CA ALA A 19 2.15 0.00 3.61
C ALA A 19 2.69 -0.73 4.84
N ALA A 20 3.67 -1.62 4.66
CA ALA A 20 4.33 -2.31 5.76
C ALA A 20 5.02 -1.31 6.71
N VAL A 21 5.73 -0.32 6.17
CA VAL A 21 6.35 0.74 6.97
C VAL A 21 5.29 1.57 7.70
N ALA A 22 4.15 1.87 7.08
CA ALA A 22 3.04 2.57 7.73
C ALA A 22 2.45 1.79 8.90
N LEU A 23 2.30 0.47 8.77
CA LEU A 23 1.84 -0.41 9.85
C LEU A 23 2.84 -0.47 11.01
N VAL A 24 4.13 -0.61 10.72
CA VAL A 24 5.19 -0.59 11.74
C VAL A 24 5.23 0.77 12.44
N ASN A 25 5.19 1.86 11.68
CA ASN A 25 5.15 3.23 12.21
C ASN A 25 3.93 3.44 13.10
N LEU A 26 2.75 2.96 12.70
CA LEU A 26 1.54 2.98 13.52
C LEU A 26 1.75 2.25 14.84
N LEU A 27 2.24 1.00 14.81
CA LEU A 27 2.50 0.21 16.02
C LEU A 27 3.47 0.92 16.96
N LEU A 28 4.57 1.44 16.43
CA LEU A 28 5.55 2.19 17.22
C LEU A 28 4.95 3.47 17.81
N ARG A 29 4.10 4.18 17.08
CA ARG A 29 3.43 5.38 17.60
C ARG A 29 2.37 5.07 18.66
N ILE A 30 1.75 3.90 18.61
CA ILE A 30 0.85 3.44 19.67
C ILE A 30 1.66 3.10 20.92
N LEU A 31 2.75 2.34 20.77
CA LEU A 31 3.58 1.87 21.89
C LEU A 31 4.35 3.01 22.58
N PHE A 32 4.83 3.99 21.82
CA PHE A 32 5.64 5.10 22.32
C PHE A 32 4.90 6.44 22.29
N ARG A 33 3.57 6.41 22.39
CA ARG A 33 2.69 7.58 22.23
C ARG A 33 3.14 8.80 23.05
N ASP A 34 3.53 8.57 24.29
CA ASP A 34 3.91 9.62 25.23
C ASP A 34 5.25 10.30 24.85
N ASN A 35 6.09 9.63 24.07
CA ASN A 35 7.42 10.09 23.66
C ASN A 35 7.46 10.69 22.23
N ILE A 36 6.35 10.67 21.49
CA ILE A 36 6.29 11.16 20.09
C ILE A 36 6.58 12.66 20.01
N ASN A 37 6.17 13.43 21.01
CA ASN A 37 6.14 14.88 20.95
C ASN A 37 7.38 15.57 21.51
N THR A 38 8.37 14.82 21.99
CA THR A 38 9.58 15.40 22.59
C THR A 38 10.55 15.83 21.48
N PRO A 39 10.62 17.14 21.14
CA PRO A 39 11.41 17.60 20.01
C PRO A 39 12.90 17.35 20.25
N GLY A 40 13.65 16.96 19.21
CA GLY A 40 15.10 16.74 19.29
C GLY A 40 15.55 15.32 19.70
N THR A 41 14.62 14.47 20.14
CA THR A 41 14.93 13.06 20.47
C THR A 41 15.30 12.25 19.22
N LYS A 42 16.06 11.16 19.41
CA LYS A 42 16.35 10.20 18.33
C LYS A 42 15.07 9.52 17.81
N LEU A 43 14.09 9.32 18.70
CA LEU A 43 12.82 8.69 18.37
C LEU A 43 11.95 9.57 17.46
N ALA A 44 11.86 10.87 17.73
CA ALA A 44 11.15 11.81 16.86
C ALA A 44 11.76 11.85 15.44
N ARG A 45 13.10 11.79 15.33
CA ARG A 45 13.80 11.69 14.04
C ARG A 45 13.47 10.40 13.28
N LEU A 46 13.42 9.26 13.98
CA LEU A 46 13.04 7.98 13.39
C LEU A 46 11.60 8.01 12.84
N PHE A 47 10.66 8.55 13.62
CA PHE A 47 9.28 8.73 13.17
C PHE A 47 9.15 9.64 11.95
N HIS A 48 9.95 10.71 11.89
CA HIS A 48 9.99 11.56 10.71
C HIS A 48 10.54 10.82 9.48
N GLN A 49 11.57 9.99 9.63
CA GLN A 49 12.11 9.18 8.54
C GLN A 49 11.07 8.16 8.02
N PHE A 50 10.32 7.51 8.91
CA PHE A 50 9.22 6.63 8.49
C PHE A 50 8.16 7.41 7.72
N ASP A 51 7.76 8.58 8.20
CA ASP A 51 6.79 9.42 7.49
C ASP A 51 7.30 9.78 6.09
N VAL A 52 8.55 10.24 5.96
CA VAL A 52 9.18 10.55 4.66
C VAL A 52 9.18 9.34 3.72
N PHE A 53 9.54 8.16 4.23
CA PHE A 53 9.51 6.93 3.43
C PHE A 53 8.09 6.60 2.94
N ILE A 54 7.08 6.72 3.81
CA ILE A 54 5.68 6.49 3.45
C ILE A 54 5.23 7.49 2.38
N TYR A 55 5.58 8.78 2.50
CA TYR A 55 5.26 9.80 1.50
C TYR A 55 5.89 9.49 0.15
N ILE A 56 7.21 9.28 0.13
CA ILE A 56 7.95 9.01 -1.11
C ILE A 56 7.47 7.71 -1.74
N GLY A 57 7.35 6.63 -0.96
CA GLY A 57 6.86 5.35 -1.44
C GLY A 57 5.46 5.44 -2.02
N SER A 58 4.55 6.17 -1.37
CA SER A 58 3.18 6.35 -1.88
C SER A 58 3.16 7.16 -3.18
N ILE A 59 3.98 8.21 -3.30
CA ILE A 59 4.08 9.01 -4.54
C ILE A 59 4.65 8.18 -5.68
N ILE A 60 5.77 7.48 -5.45
CA ILE A 60 6.39 6.65 -6.48
C ILE A 60 5.46 5.50 -6.86
N GLY A 61 4.78 4.90 -5.89
CA GLY A 61 3.77 3.88 -6.11
C GLY A 61 2.60 4.38 -6.96
N PHE A 62 2.10 5.58 -6.70
CA PHE A 62 1.06 6.21 -7.51
C PHE A 62 1.53 6.51 -8.94
N LEU A 63 2.73 7.05 -9.11
CA LEU A 63 3.32 7.27 -10.43
C LEU A 63 3.54 5.95 -11.19
N GLY A 64 3.96 4.90 -10.48
CA GLY A 64 4.10 3.55 -11.04
C GLY A 64 2.76 2.96 -11.48
N LEU A 65 1.66 3.24 -10.77
CA LEU A 65 0.32 2.84 -11.20
C LEU A 65 -0.06 3.52 -12.53
N ILE A 66 0.15 4.84 -12.64
CA ILE A 66 -0.11 5.59 -13.88
C ILE A 66 0.75 5.04 -15.02
N ALA A 67 2.05 4.82 -14.78
CA ALA A 67 2.95 4.25 -15.78
C ALA A 67 2.51 2.83 -16.20
N GLY A 68 2.06 2.00 -15.24
CA GLY A 68 1.48 0.69 -15.49
C GLY A 68 0.24 0.76 -16.38
N MET A 69 -0.68 1.69 -16.09
CA MET A 69 -1.86 1.90 -16.94
C MET A 69 -1.48 2.30 -18.36
N VAL A 70 -0.61 3.31 -18.52
CA VAL A 70 -0.18 3.81 -19.84
C VAL A 70 0.51 2.72 -20.64
N THR A 71 1.46 2.01 -20.04
CA THR A 71 2.22 0.93 -20.71
C THR A 71 1.33 -0.25 -21.09
N GLY A 72 0.26 -0.51 -20.32
CA GLY A 72 -0.71 -1.55 -20.64
C GLY A 72 -1.54 -1.26 -21.89
N PHE A 73 -1.85 0.01 -22.16
CA PHE A 73 -2.51 0.43 -23.40
C PHE A 73 -1.56 0.59 -24.58
N MET A 74 -0.26 0.80 -24.34
CA MET A 74 0.75 1.01 -25.38
C MET A 74 1.32 -0.30 -25.94
N GLU A 75 1.28 -1.40 -25.19
CA GLU A 75 1.75 -2.70 -25.65
C GLU A 75 0.65 -3.41 -26.47
N PRO A 76 0.79 -3.53 -27.80
CA PRO A 76 -0.29 -4.05 -28.67
C PRO A 76 -0.61 -5.53 -28.40
N ASP A 77 0.41 -6.29 -27.99
CA ASP A 77 0.31 -7.72 -27.72
C ASP A 77 -0.07 -8.02 -26.27
N TYR A 78 -0.24 -6.98 -25.43
CA TYR A 78 -0.58 -7.20 -24.03
C TYR A 78 -2.07 -7.59 -23.93
N PRO A 79 -2.41 -8.72 -23.29
CA PRO A 79 -3.75 -9.28 -23.36
C PRO A 79 -4.70 -8.59 -22.37
N VAL A 80 -4.85 -7.26 -22.49
CA VAL A 80 -5.69 -6.42 -21.62
C VAL A 80 -7.11 -6.97 -21.56
N ASP A 81 -7.69 -7.33 -22.72
CA ASP A 81 -9.06 -7.84 -22.78
C ASP A 81 -9.21 -9.15 -22.01
N ALA A 82 -8.24 -10.07 -22.13
CA ALA A 82 -8.26 -11.34 -21.39
C ALA A 82 -8.08 -11.12 -19.88
N LEU A 83 -7.15 -10.25 -19.48
CA LEU A 83 -6.90 -9.91 -18.07
C LEU A 83 -8.11 -9.22 -17.44
N VAL A 84 -8.80 -8.36 -18.19
CA VAL A 84 -10.03 -7.75 -17.72
C VAL A 84 -11.14 -8.79 -17.62
N GLN A 85 -11.15 -9.90 -18.34
CA GLN A 85 -12.15 -10.96 -18.10
C GLN A 85 -11.86 -11.84 -16.88
N MET A 86 -10.62 -11.88 -16.38
CA MET A 86 -10.27 -12.68 -15.20
C MET A 86 -10.81 -12.03 -13.90
N PRO A 87 -11.70 -12.69 -13.13
CA PRO A 87 -12.26 -12.12 -11.91
C PRO A 87 -11.21 -11.69 -10.89
N ILE A 88 -10.13 -12.47 -10.73
CA ILE A 88 -9.02 -12.17 -9.83
C ILE A 88 -8.29 -10.88 -10.20
N MET A 89 -8.11 -10.61 -11.49
CA MET A 89 -7.43 -9.42 -11.99
C MET A 89 -8.32 -8.19 -11.82
N ARG A 90 -9.64 -8.30 -12.10
CA ARG A 90 -10.62 -7.25 -11.80
C ARG A 90 -10.61 -6.88 -10.32
N PHE A 91 -10.67 -7.89 -9.45
CA PHE A 91 -10.63 -7.70 -8.00
C PHE A 91 -9.33 -7.01 -7.59
N LYS A 92 -8.19 -7.50 -8.07
CA LYS A 92 -6.87 -6.93 -7.76
C LYS A 92 -6.76 -5.47 -8.18
N ILE A 93 -7.15 -5.15 -9.41
CA ILE A 93 -7.07 -3.79 -9.95
C ILE A 93 -7.97 -2.84 -9.14
N LEU A 94 -9.24 -3.21 -8.94
CA LEU A 94 -10.19 -2.40 -8.19
C LEU A 94 -9.70 -2.11 -6.77
N TRP A 95 -9.30 -3.15 -6.04
CA TRP A 95 -8.85 -3.00 -4.66
C TRP A 95 -7.48 -2.33 -4.54
N SER A 96 -6.61 -2.45 -5.54
CA SER A 96 -5.36 -1.67 -5.59
C SER A 96 -5.64 -0.17 -5.69
N VAL A 97 -6.63 0.24 -6.51
CA VAL A 97 -7.06 1.65 -6.61
C VAL A 97 -7.62 2.14 -5.28
N VAL A 98 -8.52 1.37 -4.65
CA VAL A 98 -9.08 1.71 -3.32
C VAL A 98 -7.98 1.86 -2.28
N CYS A 99 -6.98 0.98 -2.27
CA CYS A 99 -5.87 1.10 -1.34
C CYS A 99 -5.05 2.37 -1.60
N VAL A 100 -4.77 2.69 -2.86
CA VAL A 100 -4.06 3.92 -3.23
C VAL A 100 -4.83 5.16 -2.77
N GLU A 101 -6.15 5.20 -2.96
CA GLU A 101 -7.00 6.29 -2.47
C GLU A 101 -6.93 6.45 -0.95
N ILE A 102 -6.96 5.34 -0.19
CA ILE A 102 -6.78 5.34 1.26
C ILE A 102 -5.43 5.95 1.64
N TYR A 103 -4.33 5.52 1.00
CA TYR A 103 -2.99 6.04 1.30
C TYR A 103 -2.82 7.50 0.91
N LEU A 104 -3.39 7.95 -0.22
CA LEU A 104 -3.43 9.36 -0.60
C LEU A 104 -4.21 10.19 0.42
N TYR A 105 -5.37 9.70 0.88
CA TYR A 105 -6.16 10.37 1.91
C TYR A 105 -5.39 10.48 3.23
N LEU A 106 -4.72 9.40 3.66
CA LEU A 106 -3.87 9.39 4.85
C LEU A 106 -2.73 10.40 4.74
N MET A 107 -2.08 10.49 3.58
CA MET A 107 -1.06 11.52 3.31
C MET A 107 -1.64 12.94 3.41
N ILE A 108 -2.83 13.19 2.85
CA ILE A 108 -3.46 14.52 2.93
C ILE A 108 -3.78 14.89 4.38
N ILE A 109 -4.36 13.97 5.16
CA ILE A 109 -4.60 14.20 6.59
C ILE A 109 -3.29 14.50 7.30
N ARG A 110 -2.27 13.67 7.06
CA ARG A 110 -0.98 13.79 7.73
C ARG A 110 -0.27 15.10 7.36
N ALA A 111 -0.38 15.56 6.12
CA ALA A 111 0.18 16.83 5.66
C ALA A 111 -0.53 18.03 6.30
N LYS A 112 -1.86 17.96 6.47
CA LYS A 112 -2.65 19.03 7.08
C LYS A 112 -2.52 19.10 8.60
N MET A 113 -2.52 17.94 9.26
CA MET A 113 -2.61 17.86 10.72
C MET A 113 -1.25 17.63 11.40
N GLY A 114 -0.25 17.12 10.67
CA GLY A 114 1.05 16.75 11.23
C GLY A 114 0.88 15.80 12.43
N ASP A 115 1.74 15.96 13.45
CA ASP A 115 1.70 15.17 14.68
C ASP A 115 0.42 15.28 15.51
N ARG A 116 -0.42 16.29 15.25
CA ARG A 116 -1.67 16.51 15.97
C ARG A 116 -2.70 15.38 15.75
N VAL A 117 -2.54 14.58 14.68
CA VAL A 117 -3.37 13.37 14.44
C VAL A 117 -3.37 12.44 15.66
N TRP A 118 -2.24 12.35 16.37
CA TRP A 118 -2.04 11.40 17.47
C TRP A 118 -2.54 11.89 18.84
N PHE A 119 -2.99 13.13 18.93
CA PHE A 119 -3.31 13.75 20.23
C PHE A 119 -4.68 13.30 20.73
N LYS A 120 -5.71 13.38 19.87
CA LYS A 120 -7.08 13.05 20.23
C LYS A 120 -7.45 11.66 19.72
N LEU A 121 -8.18 10.90 20.54
CA LEU A 121 -8.68 9.58 20.13
C LEU A 121 -9.57 9.67 18.89
N SER A 122 -10.38 10.73 18.77
CA SER A 122 -11.28 10.96 17.63
C SER A 122 -10.56 11.16 16.30
N THR A 123 -9.27 11.51 16.30
CA THR A 123 -8.46 11.68 15.09
C THR A 123 -7.54 10.48 14.88
N TYR A 124 -6.95 9.98 15.97
CA TYR A 124 -6.04 8.84 15.94
C TYR A 124 -6.75 7.53 15.57
N ALA A 125 -7.89 7.22 16.18
CA ALA A 125 -8.58 5.95 15.94
C ALA A 125 -8.99 5.75 14.47
N PRO A 126 -9.70 6.69 13.80
CA PRO A 126 -10.05 6.50 12.39
C PRO A 126 -8.80 6.46 11.50
N TYR A 127 -7.76 7.24 11.80
CA TYR A 127 -6.49 7.19 11.07
C TYR A 127 -5.82 5.82 11.18
N ALA A 128 -5.74 5.26 12.40
CA ALA A 128 -5.18 3.94 12.65
C ALA A 128 -5.97 2.84 11.92
N ILE A 129 -7.31 2.89 11.96
CA ILE A 129 -8.17 1.93 11.25
C ILE A 129 -7.89 1.96 9.75
N LEU A 130 -7.80 3.15 9.15
CA LEU A 130 -7.51 3.30 7.73
C LEU A 130 -6.11 2.78 7.36
N VAL A 131 -5.09 3.05 8.19
CA VAL A 131 -3.74 2.50 7.98
C VAL A 131 -3.75 0.98 8.05
N ILE A 132 -4.46 0.39 9.03
CA ILE A 132 -4.57 -1.06 9.18
C ILE A 132 -5.28 -1.68 7.99
N PHE A 133 -6.48 -1.17 7.68
CA PHE A 133 -7.31 -1.70 6.59
C PHE A 133 -6.62 -1.55 5.24
N GLY A 134 -6.13 -0.35 4.91
CA GLY A 134 -5.40 -0.10 3.67
C GLY A 134 -4.12 -0.92 3.58
N GLY A 135 -3.38 -1.08 4.68
CA GLY A 135 -2.15 -1.86 4.70
C GLY A 135 -2.37 -3.35 4.51
N ILE A 136 -3.36 -3.93 5.19
CA ILE A 136 -3.74 -5.34 5.01
C ILE A 136 -4.20 -5.58 3.58
N MET A 137 -5.08 -4.74 3.05
CA MET A 137 -5.57 -4.88 1.69
C MET A 137 -4.44 -4.76 0.66
N MET A 138 -3.51 -3.81 0.82
CA MET A 138 -2.36 -3.66 -0.07
C MET A 138 -1.44 -4.89 -0.05
N MET A 139 -1.21 -5.49 1.13
CA MET A 139 -0.43 -6.73 1.23
C MET A 139 -1.13 -7.90 0.51
N ILE A 140 -2.45 -8.02 0.63
CA ILE A 140 -3.22 -9.03 -0.12
C ILE A 140 -3.09 -8.78 -1.63
N MET A 141 -3.22 -7.53 -2.10
CA MET A 141 -3.08 -7.20 -3.52
C MET A 141 -1.68 -7.49 -4.05
N GLY A 142 -0.64 -7.21 -3.25
CA GLY A 142 0.74 -7.57 -3.55
C GLY A 142 0.91 -9.09 -3.69
N ALA A 143 0.35 -9.86 -2.76
CA ALA A 143 0.37 -11.32 -2.79
C ALA A 143 -0.37 -11.90 -4.00
N LEU A 144 -1.54 -11.38 -4.35
CA LEU A 144 -2.26 -11.77 -5.56
C LEU A 144 -1.44 -11.49 -6.81
N GLY A 145 -0.63 -10.43 -6.81
CA GLY A 145 0.34 -10.16 -7.87
C GLY A 145 1.47 -11.19 -7.96
N GLY A 146 1.95 -11.69 -6.83
CA GLY A 146 2.91 -12.79 -6.80
C GLY A 146 2.34 -14.07 -7.42
N ILE A 147 1.12 -14.45 -7.01
CA ILE A 147 0.43 -15.65 -7.53
C ILE A 147 0.21 -15.53 -9.04
N ALA A 148 -0.30 -14.39 -9.51
CA ALA A 148 -0.62 -14.19 -10.93
C ALA A 148 0.60 -14.30 -11.87
N VAL A 149 1.81 -14.04 -11.36
CA VAL A 149 3.02 -14.01 -12.20
C VAL A 149 3.95 -15.20 -11.94
N TYR A 150 4.06 -15.65 -10.69
CA TYR A 150 5.00 -16.70 -10.29
C TYR A 150 4.31 -17.99 -9.85
N GLY A 151 2.97 -18.03 -9.85
CA GLY A 151 2.18 -19.18 -9.40
C GLY A 151 2.26 -19.46 -7.89
N THR A 152 2.94 -18.61 -7.12
CA THR A 152 3.17 -18.79 -5.68
C THR A 152 3.16 -17.45 -4.96
N SER A 153 2.90 -17.48 -3.65
CA SER A 153 2.99 -16.30 -2.78
C SER A 153 3.41 -16.68 -1.37
N ILE A 154 4.10 -15.77 -0.67
CA ILE A 154 4.43 -15.93 0.76
C ILE A 154 3.16 -15.95 1.61
N LEU A 155 2.09 -15.28 1.16
CA LEU A 155 0.81 -15.29 1.86
C LEU A 155 -0.07 -16.50 1.52
N GLN A 156 0.36 -17.40 0.61
CA GLN A 156 -0.43 -18.58 0.20
C GLN A 156 -1.04 -19.35 1.39
N PRO A 157 -0.31 -19.66 2.48
CA PRO A 157 -0.90 -20.43 3.59
C PRO A 157 -2.02 -19.67 4.33
N ILE A 158 -1.89 -18.35 4.46
CA ILE A 158 -2.89 -17.50 5.12
C ILE A 158 -4.12 -17.37 4.24
N LEU A 159 -3.86 -17.15 2.94
CA LEU A 159 -4.83 -17.09 1.87
C LEU A 159 -5.66 -18.41 1.85
N ASP A 160 -5.03 -19.58 1.74
CA ASP A 160 -5.74 -20.87 1.75
C ASP A 160 -6.56 -21.07 3.04
N TRP A 161 -6.06 -20.61 4.19
CA TRP A 161 -6.76 -20.70 5.47
C TRP A 161 -8.05 -19.85 5.54
N ILE A 162 -8.05 -18.65 4.96
CA ILE A 162 -9.26 -17.79 4.90
C ILE A 162 -10.28 -18.24 3.84
N GLY A 163 -9.99 -19.32 3.10
CA GLY A 163 -10.93 -19.95 2.18
C GLY A 163 -11.30 -19.08 0.99
N ILE A 164 -10.48 -18.08 0.66
CA ILE A 164 -10.64 -17.33 -0.58
C ILE A 164 -10.10 -18.24 -1.71
N PRO A 165 -10.92 -18.66 -2.68
CA PRO A 165 -10.43 -19.52 -3.76
C PRO A 165 -9.57 -18.70 -4.73
N TRP A 166 -8.34 -19.18 -4.98
CA TRP A 166 -7.45 -18.69 -6.03
C TRP A 166 -7.56 -19.62 -7.26
N PRO A 167 -7.48 -19.09 -8.49
CA PRO A 167 -7.45 -19.90 -9.69
C PRO A 167 -6.15 -20.69 -9.85
#